data_AF-G0P7T6-F1
#
_entry.id   AF-G0P7T6-F1
#
_cell.length_a   1.000
_cell.length_b   1.000
_cell.length_c   1.000
_cell.angle_alpha   90.00
_cell.angle_beta   90.00
_cell.angle_gamma   90.00
#
_symmetry.space_group_name_H-M   'P 1'
#
loop_
_entity.id
_entity.type
_entity.pdbx_description
1 polymer ?
#
loop_
_entity_poly.entity_id
_entity_poly.type
_entity_poly.pdbx_seq_one_letter_code
_entity_poly.pdbx_strand_id
1 'polypeptide(L)'
;MISQSYWSICCPIFQEWRYYAWYAGGYVDHQPPEFDKPTDVCFNRRVYGPCEISGCNRLSMVFCGYCSKKICFQQFIVDCHRCTN
;
A
#
# COMPACT_ATOMS: atom_id res chain seq x y z
N MET A 1 -7.10 -2.56 12.63
CA MET A 1 -5.94 -3.08 11.85
C MET A 1 -6.37 -3.69 10.52
N ILE A 2 -7.29 -4.68 10.48
CA ILE A 2 -7.77 -5.28 9.21
C ILE A 2 -8.30 -4.24 8.22
N SER A 3 -9.06 -3.24 8.71
CA SER A 3 -9.57 -2.13 7.89
C SER A 3 -8.49 -1.29 7.21
N GLN A 4 -7.33 -1.10 7.85
CA GLN A 4 -6.21 -0.35 7.29
C GLN A 4 -5.50 -1.12 6.19
N SER A 5 -5.23 -2.40 6.44
CA SER A 5 -4.64 -3.29 5.45
C SER A 5 -5.56 -3.44 4.24
N TYR A 6 -6.87 -3.65 4.46
CA TYR A 6 -7.88 -3.70 3.40
C TYR A 6 -7.89 -2.43 2.55
N TRP A 7 -7.98 -1.26 3.20
CA TRP A 7 -7.94 0.02 2.48
C TRP A 7 -6.67 0.14 1.63
N SER A 8 -5.51 -0.22 2.18
CA SER A 8 -4.23 -0.13 1.47
C SER A 8 -4.18 -1.05 0.25
N ILE A 9 -4.62 -2.31 0.39
CA ILE A 9 -4.61 -3.27 -0.73
C ILE A 9 -5.73 -2.99 -1.74
N CYS A 10 -6.73 -2.18 -1.42
CA CYS A 10 -7.74 -1.69 -2.35
C CYS A 10 -7.23 -0.55 -3.25
N CYS A 11 -6.00 -0.09 -3.07
CA CYS A 11 -5.43 0.95 -3.94
C CYS A 11 -5.49 0.53 -5.41
N PRO A 12 -5.87 1.43 -6.35
CA PRO A 12 -5.98 1.09 -7.77
C PRO A 12 -4.72 0.49 -8.37
N ILE A 13 -3.54 0.89 -7.89
CA ILE A 13 -2.25 0.36 -8.36
C ILE A 13 -2.12 -1.16 -8.16
N PHE A 14 -2.88 -1.75 -7.22
CA PHE A 14 -2.87 -3.19 -6.95
C PHE A 14 -4.03 -3.93 -7.64
N GLN A 15 -4.71 -3.32 -8.61
CA GLN A 15 -5.81 -3.96 -9.31
C GLN A 15 -5.40 -5.27 -9.96
N GLU A 16 -4.31 -5.28 -10.72
CA GLU A 16 -3.84 -6.48 -11.42
C GLU A 16 -3.35 -7.55 -10.43
N TRP A 17 -2.73 -7.15 -9.32
CA TRP A 17 -2.39 -8.07 -8.23
C TRP A 17 -3.63 -8.72 -7.61
N ARG A 18 -4.72 -7.97 -7.40
CA ARG A 18 -6.00 -8.53 -6.93
C ARG A 18 -6.62 -9.43 -8.01
N TYR A 19 -6.54 -9.04 -9.28
CA TYR A 19 -7.05 -9.83 -10.39
C TYR A 19 -6.34 -11.18 -10.52
N TYR A 20 -5.03 -11.20 -10.26
CA TYR A 20 -4.23 -12.43 -10.26
C TYR A 20 -4.74 -13.48 -9.28
N ALA A 21 -5.26 -13.08 -8.11
CA ALA A 21 -5.82 -14.04 -7.16
C ALA A 21 -7.03 -14.80 -7.74
N TRP A 22 -7.85 -14.14 -8.57
CA TRP A 22 -8.95 -14.78 -9.27
C TRP A 22 -8.46 -15.73 -10.36
N TYR A 23 -7.45 -15.32 -11.13
CA TYR A 23 -6.81 -16.16 -12.15
C TYR A 23 -6.18 -17.41 -11.53
N ALA A 24 -5.36 -17.24 -10.48
CA ALA A 24 -4.72 -18.33 -9.77
C ALA A 24 -5.72 -19.30 -9.10
N GLY A 25 -6.90 -18.80 -8.73
CA GLY A 25 -8.01 -19.61 -8.24
C GLY A 25 -8.81 -20.32 -9.32
N GLY A 26 -8.53 -20.09 -10.60
CA GLY A 26 -9.28 -20.66 -11.73
C GLY A 26 -10.65 -20.04 -11.98
N TYR A 27 -10.92 -18.84 -11.44
CA TYR A 27 -12.20 -18.14 -11.61
C TYR A 27 -12.28 -17.32 -12.90
N VAL A 28 -11.13 -17.03 -13.52
CA VAL A 28 -11.03 -16.31 -14.80
C VAL A 28 -9.97 -16.98 -15.67
N ASP A 29 -10.19 -16.98 -16.98
CA ASP A 29 -9.30 -17.65 -17.94
C ASP A 29 -8.08 -16.81 -18.34
N HIS A 30 -8.18 -15.49 -18.17
CA HIS A 30 -7.14 -14.55 -18.60
C HIS A 30 -6.20 -14.22 -17.46
N GLN A 31 -4.90 -14.43 -17.69
CA GLN A 31 -3.84 -13.97 -16.80
C GLN A 31 -3.72 -12.44 -16.88
N PRO A 32 -3.62 -11.72 -15.74
CA PRO A 32 -3.31 -10.28 -15.77
C PRO A 32 -1.92 -9.99 -16.34
N PRO A 33 -1.67 -8.75 -16.79
CA PRO A 33 -0.32 -8.24 -17.05
C PRO A 33 0.61 -8.36 -15.83
N GLU A 34 1.90 -8.14 -16.03
CA GLU A 34 2.84 -8.02 -14.90
C GLU A 34 2.44 -6.89 -13.95
N PHE A 35 2.64 -7.11 -12.65
CA PHE A 35 2.25 -6.19 -11.59
C PHE A 35 3.27 -6.21 -10.45
N ASP A 36 3.34 -5.09 -9.72
CA ASP A 36 4.06 -5.03 -8.45
C ASP A 36 3.18 -5.55 -7.30
N LYS A 37 3.77 -6.28 -6.35
CA LYS A 37 3.04 -6.73 -5.17
C LYS A 37 2.91 -5.59 -4.16
N PRO A 38 1.87 -5.59 -3.31
CA PRO A 38 1.75 -4.62 -2.22
C PRO A 38 3.00 -4.54 -1.33
N THR A 39 3.71 -5.65 -1.11
CA THR A 39 4.96 -5.67 -0.36
C THR A 39 6.08 -4.91 -1.06
N ASP A 40 6.16 -5.01 -2.38
CA ASP A 40 7.21 -4.41 -3.20
C ASP A 40 6.98 -2.90 -3.34
N VAL A 41 5.72 -2.46 -3.36
CA VAL A 41 5.38 -1.03 -3.39
C VAL A 41 5.41 -0.42 -1.99
N CYS A 42 4.66 -0.97 -1.04
CA CYS A 42 4.46 -0.33 0.26
C CYS A 42 5.62 -0.51 1.23
N PHE A 43 6.49 -1.51 1.06
CA PHE A 43 7.52 -1.87 2.05
C PHE A 43 8.90 -2.09 1.44
N ASN A 44 9.21 -1.45 0.31
CA ASN A 44 10.55 -1.53 -0.28
C ASN A 44 11.64 -0.89 0.59
N ARG A 45 12.90 -1.10 0.21
CA ARG A 45 14.05 -0.53 0.92
C ARG A 45 14.13 1.00 0.88
N ARG A 46 13.36 1.67 0.01
CA ARG A 46 13.34 3.13 -0.14
C ARG A 46 12.34 3.83 0.77
N VAL A 47 11.50 3.07 1.50
CA VAL A 47 10.55 3.68 2.46
C VAL A 47 11.26 4.26 3.68
N TYR A 48 12.49 3.84 3.97
CA TYR A 48 13.25 4.33 5.12
C TYR A 48 13.62 5.79 4.93
N GLY A 49 13.14 6.64 5.85
CA GLY A 49 13.45 8.06 5.87
C GLY A 49 12.54 8.81 6.84
N PRO A 50 12.43 10.14 6.72
CA PRO A 50 11.44 10.92 7.46
C PRO A 50 10.02 10.55 7.05
N CYS A 51 9.07 10.60 7.98
CA CYS A 51 7.65 10.59 7.68
C CYS A 51 7.26 11.89 6.96
N GLU A 52 6.50 11.79 5.88
CA GLU A 52 6.10 12.91 5.01
C GLU A 52 4.72 13.49 5.39
N ILE A 53 4.28 13.22 6.62
CA ILE A 53 3.09 13.84 7.20
C ILE A 53 3.52 15.08 7.96
N SER A 54 2.82 16.20 7.73
CA SER A 54 3.11 17.48 8.36
C SER A 54 3.16 17.37 9.89
N GLY A 55 4.19 17.93 10.50
CA GLY A 55 4.40 17.88 11.95
C GLY A 55 4.87 16.53 12.50
N CYS A 56 5.12 15.53 11.65
CA CYS A 56 5.66 14.24 12.08
C CYS A 56 7.19 14.22 12.00
N ASN A 57 7.86 13.79 13.07
CA ASN A 57 9.31 13.64 13.16
C ASN A 57 9.78 12.18 13.28
N ARG A 58 8.88 11.22 13.06
CA ARG A 58 9.16 9.79 13.16
C ARG A 58 9.74 9.24 11.86
N LEU A 59 10.40 8.08 11.94
CA LEU A 59 10.86 7.35 10.77
C LEU A 59 9.69 6.70 10.03
N SER A 60 9.70 6.81 8.71
CA SER A 60 8.76 6.12 7.83
C SER A 60 9.12 4.66 7.64
N MET A 61 8.09 3.83 7.47
CA MET A 61 8.20 2.38 7.26
C MET A 61 7.26 1.86 6.17
N VAL A 62 6.37 2.71 5.68
CA VAL A 62 5.35 2.38 4.68
C VAL A 62 5.34 3.46 3.62
N PHE A 63 5.25 3.07 2.36
CA PHE A 63 4.89 3.95 1.26
C PHE A 63 3.40 3.81 0.96
N CYS A 64 2.66 4.91 1.02
CA CYS A 64 1.23 4.92 0.74
C CYS A 64 1.00 4.87 -0.77
N GLY A 65 0.38 3.80 -1.28
CA GLY A 65 0.10 3.65 -2.70
C GLY A 65 -0.87 4.69 -3.30
N TYR A 66 -1.66 5.36 -2.46
CA TYR A 66 -2.62 6.38 -2.90
C TYR A 66 -1.99 7.77 -3.08
N CYS A 67 -1.25 8.25 -2.08
CA CYS A 67 -0.69 9.61 -2.09
C CYS A 67 0.82 9.65 -2.32
N SER A 68 1.46 8.50 -2.50
CA SER A 68 2.90 8.36 -2.73
C SER A 68 3.78 8.97 -1.62
N LYS A 69 3.25 9.07 -0.40
CA LYS A 69 3.98 9.55 0.78
C LYS A 69 4.54 8.39 1.60
N LYS A 70 5.76 8.56 2.10
CA LYS A 70 6.39 7.72 3.12
C LYS A 70 5.84 8.08 4.49
N ILE A 71 5.22 7.12 5.17
CA ILE A 71 4.53 7.32 6.44
C ILE A 71 5.04 6.38 7.52
N CYS A 72 5.03 6.84 8.76
CA CYS A 72 5.46 6.07 9.92
C CYS A 72 4.36 5.11 10.42
N PHE A 73 4.74 4.18 11.30
CA PHE A 73 3.80 3.23 11.91
C PHE A 73 2.58 3.92 12.55
N GLN A 74 2.83 5.02 13.27
CA GLN A 74 1.79 5.78 13.96
C GLN A 74 0.74 6.27 12.98
N GLN A 75 1.17 6.99 11.95
CA GLN A 75 0.29 7.54 10.93
C GLN A 75 -0.44 6.43 10.18
N PHE A 76 0.26 5.37 9.81
CA PHE A 76 -0.34 4.29 9.02
C PHE A 76 -1.31 3.42 9.83
N ILE A 77 -0.86 2.83 10.94
CA ILE A 77 -1.61 1.80 11.68
C ILE A 77 -2.48 2.39 12.78
N VAL A 78 -1.94 3.32 13.58
CA VAL A 78 -2.63 3.83 14.78
C VAL A 78 -3.65 4.90 14.40
N ASP A 79 -3.22 5.90 13.64
CA ASP A 79 -4.06 7.02 13.21
C ASP A 79 -4.88 6.67 11.94
N CYS A 80 -4.69 5.46 11.39
CA CYS A 80 -5.39 4.94 10.23
C CYS A 80 -5.37 5.90 9.03
N HIS A 81 -4.16 6.25 8.56
CA HIS A 81 -3.94 7.21 7.47
C HIS A 81 -5.00 7.11 6.36
N ARG A 82 -5.68 8.23 6.12
CA ARG A 82 -6.50 8.48 4.94
C ARG A 82 -5.89 9.66 4.23
N CYS A 83 -5.71 9.54 2.91
CA CYS A 83 -5.08 10.59 2.12
C CYS A 83 -6.00 11.82 2.11
N THR A 84 -5.68 12.81 2.92
CA THR A 84 -6.17 14.18 2.79
C THR A 84 -5.19 14.93 1.88
N ASN A 85 -5.73 15.72 0.96
CA ASN A 85 -4.96 16.56 0.03
C ASN A 85 -3.86 17.34 0.76
#